data_AF-A0A924JI81-F1
#
_entry.id   AF-A0A924JI81-F1
#
_cell.length_a   1.000
_cell.length_b   1.000
_cell.length_c   1.000
_cell.angle_alpha   90.00
_cell.angle_beta   90.00
_cell.angle_gamma   90.00
#
_symmetry.space_group_name_H-M   'P 1'
#
loop_
_entity.id
_entity.type
_entity.pdbx_description
1 polymer ?
#
loop_
_entity_poly.entity_id
_entity_poly.type
_entity_poly.pdbx_seq_one_letter_code
_entity_poly.pdbx_strand_id
1 'polypeptide(L)' 'DLAARLNAVDLVKTAPEALGGKGGGGRPDMAQAGGPDGGKADAALAAIEKAMNG' A
#
# COMPACT_ATOMS: atom_id res chain seq x y z
N ASP A 1 1.54 -12.41 15.67
CA ASP A 1 0.59 -12.04 14.62
C ASP A 1 1.12 -10.79 13.91
N LEU A 2 1.18 -10.83 12.58
CA LEU A 2 1.66 -9.71 11.76
C LEU A 2 0.65 -8.55 11.76
N ALA A 3 -0.65 -8.88 11.70
CA ALA A 3 -1.74 -7.90 11.71
C ALA A 3 -1.83 -7.15 13.05
N ALA A 4 -1.29 -7.72 14.13
CA ALA A 4 -1.16 -7.05 15.42
C ALA A 4 -0.01 -6.02 15.49
N ARG A 5 0.89 -6.02 14.49
CA ARG A 5 2.07 -5.14 14.43
C ARG A 5 2.03 -4.17 13.26
N LEU A 6 1.43 -4.57 12.16
CA LEU A 6 1.33 -3.81 10.93
C LEU A 6 -0.12 -3.80 10.47
N ASN A 7 -0.65 -2.60 10.25
CA ASN A 7 -1.98 -2.43 9.68
C ASN A 7 -1.87 -2.41 8.14
N ALA A 8 -2.39 -3.44 7.48
CA ALA A 8 -2.35 -3.54 6.02
C ALA A 8 -3.00 -2.33 5.33
N VAL A 9 -4.05 -1.72 5.93
CA VAL A 9 -4.72 -0.54 5.38
C VAL A 9 -3.79 0.67 5.35
N ASP A 10 -2.99 0.86 6.41
CA ASP A 10 -2.07 1.99 6.49
C ASP A 10 -0.91 1.81 5.52
N LEU A 11 -0.44 0.58 5.33
CA LEU A 11 0.58 0.23 4.35
C LEU A 11 0.11 0.48 2.91
N VAL A 12 -1.04 -0.05 2.49
CA VAL A 12 -1.46 0.06 1.07
C VAL A 12 -1.86 1.48 0.67
N LYS A 13 -2.15 2.37 1.63
CA LYS A 13 -2.47 3.78 1.34
C LYS A 13 -1.27 4.60 0.86
N THR A 14 -0.04 4.10 0.99
CA THR A 14 1.17 4.81 0.52
C THR A 14 1.46 4.61 -0.97
N ALA A 15 0.92 3.53 -1.55
CA ALA A 15 1.10 3.13 -2.95
C ALA A 15 0.27 3.85 -4.05
N PRO A 16 -0.99 4.29 -3.83
CA PRO A 16 -1.91 4.60 -4.92
C PRO A 16 -1.50 5.85 -5.69
N GLU A 17 -0.92 6.85 -5.03
CA GLU A 17 -0.45 8.09 -5.67
C GLU A 17 0.60 7.82 -6.74
N ALA A 18 1.52 6.87 -6.48
CA ALA A 18 2.53 6.46 -7.45
C ALA A 18 1.89 5.84 -8.72
N LEU A 19 0.75 5.18 -8.57
CA LEU A 19 0.01 4.55 -9.67
C LEU A 19 -0.97 5.51 -10.36
N GLY A 20 -1.01 6.79 -9.96
CA GLY A 20 -2.02 7.75 -10.42
C GLY A 20 -3.44 7.47 -9.86
N GLY A 21 -3.53 6.58 -8.89
CA GLY A 21 -4.75 6.25 -8.16
C GLY A 21 -4.89 7.08 -6.88
N LYS A 22 -5.94 6.79 -6.12
CA LYS A 22 -6.21 7.45 -4.83
C LYS A 22 -6.84 6.45 -3.87
N GLY A 23 -6.47 6.56 -2.60
CA GLY A 23 -7.05 5.76 -1.53
C GLY A 23 -6.71 4.28 -1.62
N GLY A 24 -7.34 3.50 -0.76
CA GLY A 24 -7.05 2.09 -0.54
C GLY A 24 -7.76 1.65 0.71
N GLY A 25 -8.12 0.38 0.80
CA GLY A 25 -8.97 -0.11 1.87
C GLY A 25 -9.01 -1.61 2.00
N GLY A 26 -9.68 -2.06 3.05
CA GLY A 26 -9.78 -3.46 3.43
C GLY A 26 -9.81 -3.58 4.94
N ARG A 27 -9.16 -4.62 5.45
CA ARG A 27 -9.05 -4.95 6.86
C ARG A 27 -7.59 -4.85 7.31
N PRO A 28 -7.32 -4.79 8.63
CA PRO A 28 -5.94 -4.73 9.15
C PRO A 28 -5.06 -5.93 8.73
N ASP A 29 -5.67 -7.09 8.47
CA ASP A 29 -5.00 -8.30 7.97
C ASP A 29 -4.82 -8.33 6.46
N MET A 30 -5.61 -7.57 5.70
CA MET A 30 -5.59 -7.59 4.24
C MET A 30 -6.24 -6.32 3.66
N ALA A 31 -5.49 -5.59 2.84
CA ALA A 31 -5.97 -4.40 2.16
C ALA A 31 -5.49 -4.33 0.71
N GLN A 32 -6.18 -3.52 -0.09
CA GLN A 32 -5.88 -3.33 -1.51
C GLN A 32 -5.94 -1.85 -1.89
N ALA A 33 -5.06 -1.48 -2.82
CA ALA A 33 -5.00 -0.17 -3.46
C ALA A 33 -4.52 -0.35 -4.90
N GLY A 34 -4.72 0.67 -5.74
CA GLY A 34 -4.32 0.62 -7.13
C GLY A 34 -4.48 1.96 -7.83
N GLY A 35 -4.13 1.99 -9.11
CA GLY A 35 -4.28 3.14 -9.99
C GLY A 35 -4.15 2.74 -11.45
N PRO A 36 -4.43 3.66 -12.39
CA PRO A 36 -4.43 3.38 -13.83
C PRO A 36 -3.03 3.09 -14.41
N ASP A 37 -1.96 3.52 -13.74
CA ASP A 37 -0.58 3.39 -14.25
C ASP A 37 0.11 2.12 -13.70
N GLY A 38 -0.24 0.98 -14.27
CA GLY A 38 0.36 -0.31 -13.90
C GLY A 38 1.87 -0.41 -14.13
N GLY A 39 2.44 0.46 -14.98
CA GLY A 39 3.88 0.53 -15.23
C GLY A 39 4.69 1.05 -14.05
N LYS A 40 4.02 1.58 -13.01
CA LYS A 40 4.65 2.10 -11.78
C LYS A 40 4.49 1.17 -10.57
N ALA A 41 4.20 -0.12 -10.80
CA ALA A 41 4.08 -1.11 -9.74
C ALA A 41 5.30 -1.11 -8.80
N ASP A 42 6.51 -1.03 -9.33
CA ASP A 42 7.74 -1.02 -8.51
C ASP A 42 7.82 0.19 -7.58
N ALA A 43 7.39 1.37 -8.05
CA ALA A 43 7.36 2.58 -7.22
C ALA A 43 6.32 2.47 -6.08
N ALA A 44 5.17 1.85 -6.37
CA ALA A 44 4.16 1.55 -5.36
C ALA A 44 4.66 0.54 -4.31
N LEU A 45 5.38 -0.51 -4.73
CA LEU A 45 5.99 -1.48 -3.82
C LEU A 45 7.07 -0.83 -2.94
N ALA A 46 7.94 -0.01 -3.51
CA ALA A 46 8.98 0.71 -2.76
C ALA A 46 8.38 1.63 -1.68
N ALA A 47 7.24 2.28 -1.95
CA ALA A 47 6.54 3.10 -0.96
C ALA A 47 6.02 2.27 0.22
N ILE A 48 5.49 1.06 -0.03
CA ILE A 48 5.04 0.12 1.00
C ILE A 48 6.24 -0.39 1.82
N GLU A 49 7.33 -0.80 1.16
CA GLU A 49 8.54 -1.28 1.84
C GLU A 49 9.12 -0.22 2.79
N LYS A 50 9.17 1.03 2.34
CA LYS A 50 9.62 2.16 3.18
C LYS A 50 8.74 2.35 4.42
N ALA A 51 7.43 2.15 4.29
CA ALA A 51 6.48 2.27 5.39
C ALA A 51 6.58 1.10 6.41
N MET A 52 7.07 -0.07 6.00
CA MET A 52 7.29 -1.21 6.91
C MET A 52 8.55 -1.09 7.78
N ASN A 53 9.55 -0.31 7.33
CA ASN A 53 10.83 -0.11 8.02
C ASN A 53 10.87 1.15 8.92
N GLY A 54 9.75 1.87 9.03
CA GLY A 54 9.62 3.10 9.82
C GLY A 54 9.13 2.88 11.25
#